data_AF-A0AA40VXW6-F1
#
_entry.id   AF-A0AA40VXW6-F1
#
_cell.length_a   1.000
_cell.length_b   1.000
_cell.length_c   1.000
_cell.angle_alpha   90.00
_cell.angle_beta   90.00
_cell.angle_gamma   90.00
#
_symmetry.space_group_name_H-M   'P 1'
#
loop_
_entity.id
_entity.type
_entity.pdbx_description
1 polymer ?
#
loop_
_entity_poly.entity_id
_entity_poly.type
_entity_poly.pdbx_seq_one_letter_code
_entity_poly.pdbx_strand_id
1 'polypeptide(L)'
;MVTRDPAKEIGKLKSSTILVQDMDTSEVLFARNEDAVRPIASITKLMAALTLVKAGLPMDELITIDASDTRSTSELPSRLTAGTKLSRADLLRLALVPSENSAAQALGRTYTGGTAAFVAAMNAEARALGMTDSSFAEPSGLSNENQSSAKDLVKLLQAISAQPLLRQYTGETSYQAAGQTFRNTNILVGRPQWDILVSKTGTTREAGDCLVMAVKVGKRNLAMVLLNAQGINGSRFGDAVRLRRVLDSRYASR
;
A
#
# COMPACT_ATOMS: atom_id res chain seq x y z
N MET A 1 -1.64 28.01 -19.28
CA MET A 1 -1.53 27.09 -18.12
C MET A 1 -1.43 27.98 -16.89
N VAL A 2 -2.43 28.04 -16.01
CA VAL A 2 -2.34 28.88 -14.80
C VAL A 2 -1.32 28.23 -13.88
N THR A 3 -0.13 28.81 -13.77
CA THR A 3 0.89 28.39 -12.80
C THR A 3 0.35 28.68 -11.41
N ARG A 4 -0.15 27.64 -10.75
CA ARG A 4 -0.60 27.76 -9.37
C ARG A 4 0.62 27.84 -8.47
N ASP A 5 0.59 28.80 -7.54
CA ASP A 5 1.64 29.00 -6.54
C ASP A 5 1.91 27.71 -5.74
N PRO A 6 3.13 27.13 -5.81
CA PRO A 6 3.50 25.93 -5.09
C PRO A 6 3.26 26.01 -3.58
N ALA A 7 3.47 27.18 -2.96
CA ALA A 7 3.26 27.37 -1.53
C ALA A 7 1.78 27.21 -1.15
N LYS A 8 0.87 27.73 -1.99
CA LYS A 8 -0.58 27.57 -1.80
C LYS A 8 -1.05 26.13 -1.97
N GLU A 9 -0.42 25.34 -2.84
CA GLU A 9 -0.75 23.92 -2.99
C GLU A 9 -0.25 23.10 -1.78
N ILE A 10 0.96 23.39 -1.28
CA ILE A 10 1.51 22.75 -0.07
C ILE A 10 0.67 23.06 1.18
N GLY A 11 0.19 24.29 1.32
CA GLY A 11 -0.65 24.72 2.44
C GLY A 11 -2.03 24.03 2.49
N LYS A 12 -2.46 23.37 1.41
CA LYS A 12 -3.74 22.66 1.32
C LYS A 12 -3.62 21.16 1.59
N LEU A 13 -2.40 20.64 1.77
CA LEU A 13 -2.16 19.23 2.01
C LEU A 13 -2.79 18.78 3.33
N LYS A 14 -3.53 17.68 3.27
CA LYS A 14 -4.28 17.13 4.41
C LYS A 14 -3.56 16.01 5.15
N SER A 15 -2.57 15.40 4.51
CA SER A 15 -1.70 14.38 5.09
C SER A 15 -0.78 15.03 6.14
N SER A 16 -0.80 14.46 7.35
CA SER A 16 0.02 14.95 8.46
C SER A 16 1.43 14.36 8.45
N THR A 17 1.65 13.23 7.78
CA THR A 17 2.97 12.68 7.44
C THR A 17 3.11 12.51 5.93
N ILE A 18 4.18 13.05 5.37
CA ILE A 18 4.46 13.03 3.94
C ILE A 18 5.95 12.78 3.73
N LEU A 19 6.28 11.89 2.80
CA LEU A 19 7.62 11.80 2.22
C LEU A 19 7.51 11.60 0.71
N VAL A 20 8.19 12.44 -0.05
CA VAL A 20 8.45 12.27 -1.48
C VAL A 20 9.97 12.17 -1.65
N GLN A 21 10.43 10.99 -2.05
CA GLN A 21 11.85 10.69 -2.20
C GLN A 21 12.13 10.04 -3.55
N ASP A 22 13.20 10.47 -4.20
CA ASP A 22 13.74 9.81 -5.38
C ASP A 22 14.39 8.48 -4.95
N MET A 23 13.87 7.36 -5.46
CA MET A 23 14.28 6.02 -5.02
C MET A 23 15.66 5.60 -5.54
N ASP A 24 16.15 6.24 -6.60
CA ASP A 24 17.43 5.90 -7.23
C ASP A 24 18.58 6.67 -6.58
N THR A 25 18.32 7.92 -6.17
CA THR A 25 19.34 8.83 -5.60
C THR A 25 19.20 9.06 -4.10
N SER A 26 18.08 8.62 -3.50
CA SER A 26 17.67 8.95 -2.13
C SER A 26 17.44 10.45 -1.87
N GLU A 27 17.37 11.29 -2.91
CA GLU A 27 17.07 12.73 -2.79
C GLU A 27 15.65 12.94 -2.23
N VAL A 28 15.54 13.62 -1.08
CA VAL A 28 14.24 13.99 -0.50
C VAL A 28 13.73 15.27 -1.18
N LEU A 29 12.63 15.15 -1.93
CA LEU A 29 12.03 16.26 -2.68
C LEU A 29 11.00 17.02 -1.84
N PHE A 30 10.34 16.32 -0.91
CA PHE A 30 9.41 16.92 0.04
C PHE A 30 9.27 16.01 1.27
N ALA A 31 9.27 16.58 2.47
CA ALA A 31 9.04 15.85 3.70
C ALA A 31 8.20 16.66 4.69
N ARG A 32 7.44 15.95 5.51
CA ARG A 32 6.66 16.45 6.65
C ARG A 32 6.48 15.32 7.64
N ASN A 33 7.02 15.43 8.84
CA ASN A 33 6.87 14.43 9.91
C ASN A 33 7.18 12.99 9.43
N GLU A 34 8.21 12.84 8.62
CA GLU A 34 8.56 11.59 7.94
C GLU A 34 9.03 10.48 8.91
N ASP A 35 9.50 10.88 10.10
CA ASP A 35 9.92 9.98 11.19
C ASP A 35 8.76 9.57 12.11
N ALA A 36 7.56 10.14 11.93
CA ALA A 36 6.44 9.85 12.82
C ALA A 36 5.89 8.44 12.59
N VAL A 37 6.05 7.57 13.59
CA VAL A 37 5.46 6.23 13.64
C VAL A 37 3.97 6.32 13.88
N ARG A 38 3.19 5.63 13.05
CA ARG A 38 1.72 5.67 13.12
C ARG A 38 1.09 4.41 12.52
N PRO A 39 -0.18 4.11 12.84
CA PRO A 39 -0.93 3.08 12.16
C PRO A 39 -0.96 3.32 10.64
N ILE A 40 -0.71 2.26 9.86
CA ILE A 40 -0.62 2.37 8.39
C ILE A 40 -1.77 1.68 7.66
N ALA A 41 -2.75 1.15 8.40
CA ALA A 41 -3.89 0.45 7.85
C ALA A 41 -3.46 -0.62 6.80
N SER A 42 -4.22 -0.73 5.70
CA SER A 42 -3.98 -1.69 4.61
C SER A 42 -2.68 -1.50 3.82
N ILE A 43 -1.86 -0.49 4.10
CA ILE A 43 -0.48 -0.45 3.55
C ILE A 43 0.30 -1.69 4.01
N THR A 44 -0.03 -2.22 5.19
CA THR A 44 0.43 -3.51 5.74
C THR A 44 0.41 -4.66 4.73
N LYS A 45 -0.59 -4.71 3.83
CA LYS A 45 -0.73 -5.77 2.85
C LYS A 45 0.43 -5.83 1.84
N LEU A 46 1.17 -4.74 1.65
CA LEU A 46 2.41 -4.77 0.86
C LEU A 46 3.48 -5.61 1.56
N MET A 47 3.66 -5.46 2.87
CA MET A 47 4.60 -6.28 3.64
C MET A 47 4.17 -7.76 3.64
N ALA A 48 2.88 -8.02 3.83
CA ALA A 48 2.35 -9.38 3.76
C ALA A 48 2.62 -10.02 2.37
N ALA A 49 2.36 -9.27 1.30
CA ALA A 49 2.59 -9.71 -0.07
C ALA A 49 4.08 -9.99 -0.36
N LEU A 50 4.99 -9.10 0.06
CA LEU A 50 6.43 -9.30 -0.08
C LEU A 50 6.89 -10.56 0.64
N THR A 51 6.49 -10.69 1.90
CA THR A 51 6.82 -11.84 2.76
C THR A 51 6.37 -13.15 2.11
N LEU A 52 5.14 -13.18 1.59
CA LEU A 52 4.57 -14.34 0.93
C LEU A 52 5.34 -14.74 -0.34
N VAL A 53 5.63 -13.76 -1.20
CA VAL A 53 6.37 -14.00 -2.45
C VAL A 53 7.78 -14.48 -2.17
N LYS A 54 8.47 -13.89 -1.18
CA LYS A 54 9.82 -14.33 -0.79
C LYS A 54 9.85 -15.71 -0.16
N ALA A 55 8.76 -16.14 0.48
CA ALA A 55 8.63 -17.51 0.99
C ALA A 55 8.49 -18.57 -0.11
N GLY A 56 8.25 -18.17 -1.38
CA GLY A 56 8.22 -19.10 -2.52
C GLY A 56 7.07 -20.10 -2.49
N LEU A 57 5.97 -19.78 -1.79
CA LEU A 57 4.82 -20.68 -1.69
C LEU A 57 4.10 -20.83 -3.05
N PRO A 58 3.50 -22.00 -3.35
CA PRO A 58 2.85 -22.24 -4.63
C PRO A 58 1.67 -21.29 -4.86
N MET A 59 1.71 -20.56 -5.99
CA MET A 59 0.70 -19.55 -6.33
C MET A 59 -0.61 -20.14 -6.83
N ASP A 60 -0.59 -21.39 -7.28
CA ASP A 60 -1.73 -22.18 -7.76
C ASP A 60 -2.45 -22.95 -6.64
N GLU A 61 -1.89 -22.98 -5.42
CA GLU A 61 -2.53 -23.62 -4.27
C GLU A 61 -3.92 -23.02 -4.00
N LEU A 62 -4.94 -23.89 -3.97
CA LEU A 62 -6.30 -23.49 -3.65
C LEU A 62 -6.47 -23.33 -2.14
N ILE A 63 -6.74 -22.10 -1.73
CA ILE A 63 -7.02 -21.73 -0.35
C ILE A 63 -8.53 -21.55 -0.18
N THR A 64 -9.07 -22.18 0.86
CA THR A 64 -10.48 -21.99 1.25
C THR A 64 -10.57 -20.84 2.25
N ILE A 65 -11.45 -19.87 1.97
CA ILE A 65 -11.81 -18.81 2.92
C ILE A 65 -12.53 -19.44 4.10
N ASP A 66 -12.00 -19.27 5.29
CA ASP A 66 -12.60 -19.71 6.54
C ASP A 66 -13.53 -18.63 7.12
N ALA A 67 -14.49 -19.03 7.96
CA ALA A 67 -15.36 -18.08 8.63
C ALA A 67 -14.60 -17.10 9.55
N SER A 68 -13.42 -17.49 10.04
CA SER A 68 -12.54 -16.61 10.81
C SER A 68 -11.88 -15.53 9.94
N ASP A 69 -11.64 -15.78 8.65
CA ASP A 69 -11.01 -14.78 7.75
C ASP A 69 -11.93 -13.60 7.47
N THR A 70 -13.25 -13.86 7.46
CA THR A 70 -14.28 -12.85 7.18
C THR A 70 -14.76 -12.13 8.44
N ARG A 71 -14.40 -12.62 9.63
CA ARG A 71 -14.73 -12.01 10.92
C ARG A 71 -13.85 -10.79 11.14
N SER A 72 -14.29 -9.67 10.61
CA SER A 72 -13.55 -8.41 10.57
C SER A 72 -14.25 -7.32 11.38
N THR A 73 -13.48 -6.48 12.06
CA THR A 73 -13.95 -5.21 12.65
C THR A 73 -14.02 -4.08 11.64
N SER A 74 -13.72 -4.36 10.36
CA SER A 74 -13.76 -3.36 9.29
C SER A 74 -15.16 -2.83 9.05
N GLU A 75 -15.24 -1.54 8.76
CA GLU A 75 -16.47 -0.88 8.28
C GLU A 75 -16.89 -1.37 6.88
N LEU A 76 -15.97 -1.99 6.13
CA LEU A 76 -16.26 -2.59 4.83
C LEU A 76 -16.38 -4.12 4.97
N PRO A 77 -17.57 -4.69 4.75
CA PRO A 77 -17.76 -6.14 4.83
C PRO A 77 -16.97 -6.84 3.72
N SER A 78 -16.54 -8.06 4.01
CA SER A 78 -15.93 -8.91 2.99
C SER A 78 -16.93 -9.22 1.87
N ARG A 79 -16.41 -9.22 0.64
CA ARG A 79 -17.14 -9.69 -0.54
C ARG A 79 -16.90 -11.18 -0.83
N LEU A 80 -16.05 -11.82 -0.04
CA LEU A 80 -15.77 -13.25 -0.07
C LEU A 80 -16.60 -13.93 1.02
N THR A 81 -17.20 -15.07 0.69
CA THR A 81 -17.95 -15.88 1.64
C THR A 81 -17.11 -17.05 2.11
N ALA A 82 -17.33 -17.49 3.35
CA ALA A 82 -16.70 -18.71 3.87
C ALA A 82 -17.03 -19.90 2.96
N GLY A 83 -16.04 -20.76 2.73
CA GLY A 83 -16.12 -21.87 1.78
C GLY A 83 -15.70 -21.51 0.35
N THR A 84 -15.57 -20.22 0.01
CA THR A 84 -15.01 -19.80 -1.28
C THR A 84 -13.58 -20.35 -1.44
N LYS A 85 -13.29 -20.99 -2.57
CA LYS A 85 -11.95 -21.50 -2.91
C LYS A 85 -11.34 -20.65 -4.02
N LEU A 86 -10.15 -20.13 -3.77
CA LEU A 86 -9.40 -19.27 -4.69
C LEU A 86 -7.93 -19.65 -4.67
N SER A 87 -7.22 -19.46 -5.77
CA SER A 87 -5.77 -19.68 -5.79
C SER A 87 -5.06 -18.66 -4.89
N ARG A 88 -3.87 -19.00 -4.40
CA ARG A 88 -3.00 -18.05 -3.67
C ARG A 88 -2.73 -16.79 -4.50
N ALA A 89 -2.57 -16.91 -5.82
CA ALA A 89 -2.46 -15.79 -6.75
C ALA A 89 -3.71 -14.89 -6.74
N ASP A 90 -4.92 -15.47 -6.77
CA ASP A 90 -6.17 -14.72 -6.68
C ASP A 90 -6.28 -13.96 -5.36
N LEU A 91 -5.99 -14.63 -4.24
CA LEU A 91 -6.03 -14.00 -2.93
C LEU A 91 -5.01 -12.88 -2.80
N LEU A 92 -3.81 -13.05 -3.35
CA LEU A 92 -2.78 -12.00 -3.34
C LEU A 92 -3.23 -10.78 -4.16
N ARG A 93 -3.84 -10.98 -5.33
CA ARG A 93 -4.44 -9.89 -6.10
C ARG A 93 -5.60 -9.23 -5.37
N LEU A 94 -6.47 -10.00 -4.73
CA LEU A 94 -7.57 -9.46 -3.94
C LEU A 94 -7.07 -8.66 -2.72
N ALA A 95 -5.96 -9.06 -2.10
CA ALA A 95 -5.32 -8.28 -1.04
C ALA A 95 -4.74 -6.95 -1.57
N LEU A 96 -4.21 -6.93 -2.80
CA LEU A 96 -3.49 -5.77 -3.35
C LEU A 96 -4.39 -4.78 -4.11
N VAL A 97 -5.32 -5.28 -4.93
CA VAL A 97 -6.16 -4.47 -5.83
C VAL A 97 -7.35 -3.84 -5.07
N PRO A 98 -8.38 -4.62 -4.65
CA PRO A 98 -9.50 -4.08 -3.88
C PRO A 98 -9.20 -3.95 -2.38
N SER A 99 -7.98 -4.31 -1.93
CA SER A 99 -7.62 -4.26 -0.51
C SER A 99 -8.38 -5.23 0.40
N GLU A 100 -8.75 -6.42 -0.11
CA GLU A 100 -9.58 -7.36 0.63
C GLU A 100 -8.84 -7.89 1.89
N ASN A 101 -9.42 -7.64 3.07
CA ASN A 101 -8.95 -8.09 4.37
C ASN A 101 -9.00 -9.61 4.50
N SER A 102 -10.10 -10.25 4.11
CA SER A 102 -10.25 -11.71 4.30
C SER A 102 -9.28 -12.49 3.44
N ALA A 103 -8.94 -11.97 2.25
CA ALA A 103 -7.88 -12.54 1.42
C ALA A 103 -6.52 -12.46 2.13
N ALA A 104 -6.17 -11.31 2.72
CA ALA A 104 -4.93 -11.15 3.48
C ALA A 104 -4.89 -12.04 4.75
N GLN A 105 -6.02 -12.16 5.46
CA GLN A 105 -6.13 -13.06 6.62
C GLN A 105 -5.96 -14.53 6.22
N ALA A 106 -6.65 -14.96 5.15
CA ALA A 106 -6.54 -16.32 4.65
C ALA A 106 -5.10 -16.65 4.23
N LEU A 107 -4.41 -15.72 3.55
CA LEU A 107 -3.00 -15.89 3.17
C LEU A 107 -2.07 -16.06 4.38
N GLY A 108 -2.31 -15.29 5.46
CA GLY A 108 -1.53 -15.43 6.68
C GLY A 108 -1.85 -16.71 7.46
N ARG A 109 -3.13 -17.09 7.52
CA ARG A 109 -3.60 -18.31 8.19
C ARG A 109 -3.06 -19.57 7.53
N THR A 110 -2.98 -19.60 6.20
CA THR A 110 -2.46 -20.75 5.42
C THR A 110 -0.96 -20.67 5.12
N TYR A 111 -0.26 -19.71 5.73
CA TYR A 111 1.20 -19.72 5.72
C TYR A 111 1.73 -20.95 6.49
N THR A 112 2.88 -21.49 6.09
CA THR A 112 3.51 -22.61 6.80
C THR A 112 3.83 -22.19 8.24
N GLY A 113 3.24 -22.87 9.23
CA GLY A 113 3.33 -22.48 10.65
C GLY A 113 2.22 -21.52 11.12
N GLY A 114 1.26 -21.18 10.25
CA GLY A 114 0.09 -20.37 10.54
C GLY A 114 0.37 -18.88 10.71
N THR A 115 -0.66 -18.14 11.15
CA THR A 115 -0.62 -16.66 11.26
C THR A 115 0.53 -16.15 12.13
N ALA A 116 0.83 -16.82 13.24
CA ALA A 116 1.93 -16.41 14.12
C ALA A 116 3.30 -16.48 13.42
N ALA A 117 3.56 -17.56 12.66
CA ALA A 117 4.77 -17.68 11.86
C ALA A 117 4.81 -16.64 10.74
N PHE A 118 3.67 -16.33 10.12
CA PHE A 118 3.60 -15.30 9.09
C PHE A 118 3.91 -13.90 9.62
N VAL A 119 3.35 -13.53 10.77
CA VAL A 119 3.62 -12.24 11.43
C VAL A 119 5.09 -12.15 11.85
N ALA A 120 5.67 -13.24 12.37
CA ALA A 120 7.09 -13.29 12.67
C ALA A 120 7.95 -13.07 11.40
N ALA A 121 7.57 -13.69 10.28
CA ALA A 121 8.23 -13.52 8.98
C ALA A 121 8.09 -12.09 8.45
N MET A 122 6.92 -11.45 8.57
CA MET A 122 6.72 -10.06 8.18
C MET A 122 7.65 -9.11 8.95
N ASN A 123 7.78 -9.30 10.26
CA ASN A 123 8.69 -8.48 11.08
C ASN A 123 10.17 -8.81 10.82
N ALA A 124 10.49 -10.06 10.47
CA ALA A 124 11.84 -10.43 10.03
C ALA A 124 12.21 -9.75 8.71
N GLU A 125 11.27 -9.71 7.76
CA GLU A 125 11.44 -8.99 6.50
C GLU A 125 11.60 -7.48 6.73
N ALA A 126 10.79 -6.88 7.61
CA ALA A 126 10.94 -5.47 7.99
C ALA A 126 12.37 -5.18 8.50
N ARG A 127 12.89 -6.00 9.41
CA ARG A 127 14.26 -5.86 9.91
C ARG A 127 15.32 -6.06 8.82
N ALA A 128 15.12 -7.03 7.92
CA ALA A 128 16.04 -7.27 6.81
C ALA A 128 16.10 -6.10 5.82
N LEU A 129 15.00 -5.37 5.66
CA LEU A 129 14.94 -4.14 4.88
C LEU A 129 15.45 -2.91 5.65
N GLY A 130 15.82 -3.06 6.93
CA GLY A 130 16.22 -1.96 7.80
C GLY A 130 15.07 -1.05 8.22
N MET A 131 13.83 -1.56 8.22
CA MET A 131 12.63 -0.84 8.64
C MET A 131 12.49 -0.85 10.18
N THR A 132 13.33 -0.05 10.86
CA THR A 132 13.47 -0.06 12.32
C THR A 132 12.29 0.55 13.09
N ASP A 133 11.47 1.34 12.42
CA ASP A 133 10.30 2.01 12.99
C ASP A 133 9.00 1.27 12.66
N SER A 134 9.11 0.06 12.12
CA SER A 134 7.98 -0.72 11.62
C SER A 134 7.73 -1.96 12.46
N SER A 135 6.45 -2.19 12.77
CA SER A 135 5.97 -3.36 13.49
C SER A 135 4.67 -3.84 12.87
N PHE A 136 4.53 -5.15 12.75
CA PHE A 136 3.34 -5.80 12.20
C PHE A 136 2.75 -6.79 13.21
N ALA A 137 1.47 -6.67 13.49
CA ALA A 137 0.71 -7.57 14.36
C ALA A 137 -0.15 -8.58 13.59
N GLU A 138 -0.58 -8.23 12.37
CA GLU A 138 -1.45 -9.09 11.53
C GLU A 138 -1.41 -8.65 10.05
N PRO A 139 -1.79 -9.50 9.08
CA PRO A 139 -1.48 -9.28 7.66
C PRO A 139 -2.41 -8.31 6.91
N SER A 140 -3.58 -7.99 7.46
CA SER A 140 -4.60 -7.19 6.78
C SER A 140 -4.43 -5.68 6.96
N GLY A 141 -3.86 -5.22 8.07
CA GLY A 141 -3.80 -3.79 8.40
C GLY A 141 -5.01 -3.28 9.20
N LEU A 142 -5.81 -4.15 9.81
CA LEU A 142 -6.89 -3.78 10.74
C LEU A 142 -6.38 -3.46 12.14
N SER A 143 -5.27 -4.08 12.58
CA SER A 143 -4.67 -3.77 13.88
C SER A 143 -3.99 -2.41 13.86
N ASN A 144 -4.21 -1.61 14.90
CA ASN A 144 -3.48 -0.34 15.12
C ASN A 144 -2.03 -0.56 15.55
N GLU A 145 -1.64 -1.79 15.86
CA GLU A 145 -0.26 -2.20 16.12
C GLU A 145 0.53 -2.44 14.83
N ASN A 146 -0.15 -2.46 13.67
CA ASN A 146 0.51 -2.36 12.37
C ASN A 146 0.94 -0.91 12.12
N GLN A 147 2.20 -0.60 12.41
CA GLN A 147 2.75 0.74 12.41
C GLN A 147 4.01 0.82 11.57
N SER A 148 4.28 2.00 11.01
CA SER A 148 5.51 2.30 10.27
C SER A 148 5.75 3.82 10.21
N SER A 149 6.95 4.20 9.81
CA SER A 149 7.32 5.59 9.47
C SER A 149 7.31 5.79 7.95
N ALA A 150 7.31 7.04 7.48
CA ALA A 150 7.33 7.28 6.04
C ALA A 150 8.66 6.84 5.41
N LYS A 151 9.78 7.00 6.13
CA LYS A 151 11.10 6.53 5.70
C LYS A 151 11.14 5.01 5.50
N ASP A 152 10.55 4.26 6.41
CA ASP A 152 10.48 2.81 6.29
C ASP A 152 9.61 2.35 5.13
N LEU A 153 8.48 3.04 4.89
CA LEU A 153 7.62 2.73 3.75
C LEU A 153 8.30 3.00 2.40
N VAL A 154 9.29 3.90 2.30
CA VAL A 154 10.10 4.03 1.08
C VAL A 154 10.92 2.77 0.83
N LYS A 155 11.54 2.19 1.87
CA LYS A 155 12.31 0.93 1.76
C LYS A 155 11.41 -0.21 1.31
N LEU A 156 10.20 -0.30 1.86
CA LEU A 156 9.20 -1.27 1.41
C LEU A 156 8.82 -1.04 -0.06
N LEU A 157 8.57 0.21 -0.49
CA LEU A 157 8.26 0.51 -1.88
C LEU A 157 9.39 0.13 -2.85
N GLN A 158 10.65 0.35 -2.47
CA GLN A 158 11.82 -0.08 -3.24
C GLN A 158 11.84 -1.62 -3.38
N ALA A 159 11.65 -2.34 -2.27
CA ALA A 159 11.63 -3.80 -2.27
C ALA A 159 10.49 -4.38 -3.13
N ILE A 160 9.28 -3.82 -3.03
CA ILE A 160 8.13 -4.23 -3.86
C ILE A 160 8.38 -3.88 -5.34
N SER A 161 8.95 -2.71 -5.63
CA SER A 161 9.26 -2.30 -6.99
C SER A 161 10.28 -3.24 -7.65
N ALA A 162 11.15 -3.89 -6.89
CA ALA A 162 12.06 -4.91 -7.42
C ALA A 162 11.36 -6.24 -7.76
N GLN A 163 10.13 -6.49 -7.28
CA GLN A 163 9.39 -7.74 -7.49
C GLN A 163 8.40 -7.62 -8.67
N PRO A 164 8.67 -8.20 -9.85
CA PRO A 164 7.83 -8.02 -11.05
C PRO A 164 6.37 -8.43 -10.85
N LEU A 165 6.14 -9.52 -10.12
CA LEU A 165 4.80 -10.02 -9.82
C LEU A 165 3.98 -9.02 -9.01
N LEU A 166 4.59 -8.41 -7.99
CA LEU A 166 3.90 -7.45 -7.11
C LEU A 166 3.67 -6.11 -7.80
N ARG A 167 4.62 -5.65 -8.64
CA ARG A 167 4.39 -4.50 -9.53
C ARG A 167 3.17 -4.73 -10.42
N GLN A 168 3.10 -5.91 -11.05
CA GLN A 168 1.97 -6.26 -11.91
C GLN A 168 0.66 -6.18 -11.11
N TYR A 169 0.57 -6.87 -9.97
CA TYR A 169 -0.69 -6.99 -9.23
C TYR A 169 -1.14 -5.63 -8.67
N THR A 170 -0.24 -4.82 -8.12
CA THR A 170 -0.59 -3.50 -7.57
C THR A 170 -0.95 -2.47 -8.66
N GLY A 171 -0.49 -2.68 -9.90
CA GLY A 171 -0.77 -1.85 -11.07
C GLY A 171 -2.06 -2.22 -11.82
N GLU A 172 -2.72 -3.32 -11.47
CA GLU A 172 -4.00 -3.70 -12.09
C GLU A 172 -5.10 -2.71 -11.71
N THR A 173 -5.87 -2.22 -12.68
CA THR A 173 -7.01 -1.31 -12.45
C THR A 173 -8.22 -2.04 -11.84
N SER A 174 -8.34 -3.33 -12.14
CA SER A 174 -9.37 -4.22 -11.61
C SER A 174 -8.97 -5.68 -11.79
N TYR A 175 -9.56 -6.56 -10.99
CA TYR A 175 -9.40 -8.01 -11.07
C TYR A 175 -10.77 -8.70 -11.01
N GLN A 176 -10.92 -9.81 -11.74
CA GLN A 176 -12.12 -10.64 -11.72
C GLN A 176 -11.82 -11.92 -10.93
N ALA A 177 -12.59 -12.18 -9.88
CA ALA A 177 -12.46 -13.39 -9.07
C ALA A 177 -13.82 -13.78 -8.47
N ALA A 178 -14.06 -15.07 -8.25
CA ALA A 178 -15.31 -15.57 -7.64
C ALA A 178 -16.59 -14.98 -8.28
N GLY A 179 -16.62 -14.84 -9.61
CA GLY A 179 -17.77 -14.29 -10.35
C GLY A 179 -18.00 -12.79 -10.14
N GLN A 180 -17.04 -12.06 -9.57
CA GLN A 180 -17.17 -10.66 -9.19
C GLN A 180 -16.01 -9.80 -9.70
N THR A 181 -16.30 -8.53 -10.00
CA THR A 181 -15.28 -7.52 -10.33
C THR A 181 -14.82 -6.76 -9.09
N PHE A 182 -13.52 -6.68 -8.92
CA PHE A 182 -12.84 -5.98 -7.85
C PHE A 182 -12.02 -4.84 -8.44
N ARG A 183 -12.31 -3.59 -8.06
CA ARG A 183 -11.59 -2.43 -8.59
C ARG A 183 -10.45 -2.03 -7.67
N ASN A 184 -9.40 -1.48 -8.25
CA ASN A 184 -8.30 -0.93 -7.48
C ASN A 184 -8.81 0.21 -6.60
N THR A 185 -8.45 0.17 -5.32
CA THR A 185 -8.79 1.23 -4.36
C THR A 185 -8.05 2.54 -4.63
N ASN A 186 -6.93 2.51 -5.35
CA ASN A 186 -6.24 3.69 -5.82
C ASN A 186 -6.80 4.15 -7.17
N ILE A 187 -7.63 5.20 -7.16
CA ILE A 187 -8.30 5.76 -8.36
C ILE A 187 -7.34 6.40 -9.38
N LEU A 188 -6.05 6.54 -9.02
CA LEU A 188 -5.00 7.08 -9.88
C LEU A 188 -4.40 6.00 -10.78
N VAL A 189 -4.53 4.72 -10.42
CA VAL A 189 -4.03 3.59 -11.23
C VAL A 189 -4.76 3.56 -12.58
N GLY A 190 -4.00 3.40 -13.66
CA GLY A 190 -4.51 3.39 -15.04
C GLY A 190 -4.91 4.76 -15.60
N ARG A 191 -4.71 5.86 -14.85
CA ARG A 191 -4.93 7.21 -15.38
C ARG A 191 -3.76 7.59 -16.31
N PRO A 192 -4.01 8.17 -17.50
CA PRO A 192 -2.93 8.49 -18.46
C PRO A 192 -1.85 9.43 -17.92
N GLN A 193 -2.17 10.25 -16.92
CA GLN A 193 -1.19 11.17 -16.32
C GLN A 193 -0.34 10.50 -15.22
N TRP A 194 -0.57 9.23 -14.88
CA TRP A 194 0.05 8.55 -13.76
C TRP A 194 0.75 7.28 -14.23
N ASP A 195 2.09 7.28 -14.17
CA ASP A 195 2.92 6.09 -14.39
C ASP A 195 3.26 5.48 -13.04
N ILE A 196 2.34 4.67 -12.50
CA ILE A 196 2.43 4.07 -11.17
C ILE A 196 3.01 2.66 -11.29
N LEU A 197 4.14 2.43 -10.63
CA LEU A 197 4.84 1.14 -10.59
C LEU A 197 4.33 0.24 -9.45
N VAL A 198 4.01 0.86 -8.31
CA VAL A 198 3.46 0.19 -7.12
C VAL A 198 2.47 1.13 -6.47
N SER A 199 1.35 0.63 -5.96
CA SER A 199 0.50 1.43 -5.08
C SER A 199 -0.27 0.63 -4.05
N LYS A 200 -0.57 1.29 -2.94
CA LYS A 200 -1.53 0.80 -1.95
C LYS A 200 -2.19 1.95 -1.22
N THR A 201 -3.49 1.83 -0.97
CA THR A 201 -4.25 2.71 -0.08
C THR A 201 -4.52 2.00 1.26
N GLY A 202 -4.83 2.77 2.30
CA GLY A 202 -5.35 2.23 3.55
C GLY A 202 -6.17 3.26 4.31
N THR A 203 -7.26 2.82 4.95
CA THR A 203 -8.06 3.66 5.83
C THR A 203 -8.49 2.83 7.03
N THR A 204 -8.24 3.36 8.21
CA THR A 204 -8.94 3.01 9.46
C THR A 204 -9.21 4.33 10.20
N ARG A 205 -10.04 4.29 11.23
CA ARG A 205 -10.32 5.47 12.05
C ARG A 205 -9.04 6.08 12.62
N GLU A 206 -8.11 5.24 13.07
CA GLU A 206 -6.86 5.65 13.72
C GLU A 206 -5.77 6.01 12.72
N ALA A 207 -5.67 5.29 11.58
CA ALA A 207 -4.69 5.60 10.55
C ALA A 207 -5.05 6.84 9.74
N GLY A 208 -6.34 7.19 9.63
CA GLY A 208 -6.84 8.15 8.64
C GLY A 208 -6.62 7.65 7.22
N ASP A 209 -6.71 8.55 6.23
CA ASP A 209 -6.51 8.17 4.84
C ASP A 209 -5.01 8.08 4.48
N CYS A 210 -4.54 6.89 4.18
CA CYS A 210 -3.17 6.61 3.74
C CYS A 210 -3.10 6.24 2.24
N LEU A 211 -1.99 6.62 1.61
CA LEU A 211 -1.60 6.27 0.24
C LEU A 211 -0.08 6.14 0.16
N VAL A 212 0.42 5.04 -0.40
CA VAL A 212 1.82 4.91 -0.82
C VAL A 212 1.88 4.55 -2.28
N MET A 213 2.84 5.14 -3.00
CA MET A 213 3.07 4.84 -4.42
C MET A 213 4.55 4.89 -4.75
N ALA A 214 5.01 3.94 -5.57
CA ALA A 214 6.16 4.15 -6.43
C ALA A 214 5.64 4.65 -7.78
N VAL A 215 6.06 5.83 -8.21
CA VAL A 215 5.52 6.52 -9.39
C VAL A 215 6.64 7.21 -10.16
N LYS A 216 6.58 7.12 -11.49
CA LYS A 216 7.50 7.84 -12.36
C LYS A 216 6.99 9.26 -12.62
N VAL A 217 7.84 10.25 -12.35
CA VAL A 217 7.57 11.66 -12.64
C VAL A 217 8.74 12.20 -13.45
N GLY A 218 8.50 12.47 -14.74
CA GLY A 218 9.57 12.75 -15.69
C GLY A 218 10.51 11.55 -15.82
N LYS A 219 11.79 11.76 -15.52
CA LYS A 219 12.82 10.71 -15.53
C LYS A 219 13.05 10.04 -14.16
N ARG A 220 12.40 10.52 -13.10
CA ARG A 220 12.65 10.09 -11.72
C ARG A 220 11.66 9.03 -11.27
N ASN A 221 12.15 8.01 -10.56
CA ASN A 221 11.32 7.04 -9.85
C ASN A 221 11.11 7.54 -8.42
N LEU A 222 9.91 8.02 -8.11
CA LEU A 222 9.60 8.62 -6.82
C LEU A 222 8.81 7.66 -5.94
N ALA A 223 9.22 7.52 -4.69
CA ALA A 223 8.37 7.04 -3.62
C ALA A 223 7.56 8.23 -3.09
N MET A 224 6.22 8.11 -3.09
CA MET A 224 5.29 9.07 -2.52
C MET A 224 4.51 8.39 -1.40
N VAL A 225 4.79 8.78 -0.16
CA VAL A 225 4.18 8.26 1.06
C VAL A 225 3.34 9.37 1.69
N LEU A 226 2.03 9.17 1.76
CA LEU A 226 1.05 10.10 2.32
C LEU A 226 0.26 9.37 3.40
N LEU A 227 0.49 9.73 4.66
CA LEU A 227 -0.15 9.08 5.79
C LEU A 227 -1.06 10.04 6.55
N ASN A 228 -2.15 9.50 7.07
CA ASN A 228 -3.09 10.20 7.94
C ASN A 228 -3.62 11.50 7.32
N ALA A 229 -4.09 11.42 6.07
CA ALA A 229 -4.86 12.50 5.49
C ALA A 229 -6.20 12.64 6.21
N GLN A 230 -6.50 13.85 6.68
CA GLN A 230 -7.71 14.18 7.43
C GLN A 230 -8.72 14.94 6.55
N GLY A 231 -10.01 14.80 6.84
CA GLY A 231 -11.09 15.49 6.13
C GLY A 231 -11.94 14.54 5.27
N ILE A 232 -12.25 14.94 4.03
CA ILE A 232 -13.12 14.15 3.14
C ILE A 232 -12.36 12.89 2.67
N ASN A 233 -13.04 11.74 2.66
CA ASN A 233 -12.48 10.49 2.11
C ASN A 233 -11.96 10.72 0.69
N GLY A 234 -10.69 10.38 0.46
CA GLY A 234 -9.97 10.63 -0.79
C GLY A 234 -9.06 11.85 -0.77
N SER A 235 -8.92 12.54 0.37
CA SER A 235 -8.00 13.69 0.51
C SER A 235 -6.56 13.34 0.14
N ARG A 236 -6.12 12.10 0.42
CA ARG A 236 -4.83 11.53 -0.04
C ARG A 236 -4.59 11.64 -1.55
N PHE A 237 -5.63 11.46 -2.38
CA PHE A 237 -5.50 11.56 -3.84
C PHE A 237 -5.37 13.01 -4.28
N GLY A 238 -6.11 13.91 -3.61
CA GLY A 238 -5.95 15.34 -3.79
C GLY A 238 -4.52 15.78 -3.46
N ASP A 239 -3.97 15.31 -2.34
CA ASP A 239 -2.59 15.58 -1.92
C ASP A 239 -1.57 15.07 -2.94
N ALA A 240 -1.74 13.84 -3.43
CA ALA A 240 -0.88 13.27 -4.48
C ALA A 240 -0.89 14.14 -5.74
N VAL A 241 -2.06 14.58 -6.20
CA VAL A 241 -2.20 15.46 -7.38
C VAL A 241 -1.53 16.82 -7.13
N ARG A 242 -1.66 17.41 -5.93
CA ARG A 242 -1.02 18.68 -5.58
C ARG A 242 0.49 18.57 -5.55
N LEU A 243 1.02 17.54 -4.89
CA LEU A 243 2.46 17.28 -4.84
C LEU A 243 3.02 17.05 -6.23
N ARG A 244 2.37 16.24 -7.08
CA ARG A 244 2.80 16.04 -8.46
C ARG A 244 2.90 17.35 -9.23
N ARG A 245 1.90 18.24 -9.14
CA ARG A 245 1.95 19.57 -9.78
C ARG A 245 3.11 20.43 -9.28
N VAL A 246 3.38 20.40 -7.98
CA VAL A 246 4.51 21.13 -7.38
C VAL A 246 5.83 20.58 -7.95
N LEU A 247 5.98 19.27 -8.01
CA LEU A 247 7.16 18.61 -8.57
C LEU A 247 7.32 18.93 -10.06
N ASP A 248 6.27 18.80 -10.85
CA ASP A 248 6.28 19.16 -12.28
C ASP A 248 6.74 20.62 -12.46
N SER A 249 6.25 21.56 -11.64
CA SER A 249 6.66 22.97 -11.74
C SER A 249 8.13 23.23 -11.37
N ARG A 250 8.68 22.44 -10.44
CA ARG A 250 10.05 22.60 -9.94
C ARG A 250 11.09 21.90 -10.81
N TYR A 251 10.68 20.85 -11.52
CA TYR A 251 11.58 19.97 -12.28
C TYR A 251 11.29 19.95 -13.78
N ALA A 252 10.29 20.67 -14.30
CA ALA A 252 10.07 20.83 -15.74
C ALA A 252 11.16 21.65 -16.46
N SER A 253 12.12 22.22 -15.73
CA SER A 253 13.20 23.07 -16.25
C SER A 253 14.61 22.45 -16.10
N ARG A 254 14.73 21.16 -15.77
CA ARG A 254 16.00 20.41 -15.71
C ARG A 254 15.86 19.06 -16.43
#